data_AF-A0A960WSI7-F1
#
_entry.id   AF-A0A960WSI7-F1
#
_cell.length_a   1.000
_cell.length_b   1.000
_cell.length_c   1.000
_cell.angle_alpha   90.00
_cell.angle_beta   90.00
_cell.angle_gamma   90.00
#
_symmetry.space_group_name_H-M   'P 1'
#
loop_
_entity.id
_entity.type
_entity.pdbx_description
1 polymer ?
#
loop_
_entity_poly.entity_id
_entity_poly.type
_entity_poly.pdbx_seq_one_letter_code
_entity_poly.pdbx_strand_id
1 'polypeptide(L)' 'KLTVDQVLRPGAIISGKADFGGGQVASWWLDQMGRLGLDASDPDFRPSEEQAQAFQTELRRVLQESGF' A
#
# COMPACT_ATOMS: atom_id res chain seq x y z
N LYS A 1 4.18 -6.12 5.69
CA LYS A 1 4.90 -6.52 4.43
C LYS A 1 4.16 -5.94 3.24
N LEU A 2 4.87 -5.39 2.24
CA LEU A 2 4.26 -4.92 0.99
C LEU A 2 4.63 -5.83 -0.20
N THR A 3 3.77 -5.82 -1.21
CA THR A 3 3.98 -6.44 -2.53
C THR A 3 3.58 -5.43 -3.60
N VAL A 4 4.10 -5.59 -4.82
CA VAL A 4 3.69 -4.82 -6.01
C VAL A 4 2.87 -5.73 -6.92
N ASP A 5 1.76 -5.21 -7.43
CA ASP A 5 0.92 -5.93 -8.38
C ASP A 5 1.64 -6.08 -9.72
N GLN A 6 1.54 -7.26 -10.34
CA GLN A 6 2.04 -7.48 -11.71
C GLN A 6 1.11 -6.88 -12.77
N VAL A 7 -0.16 -6.68 -12.43
CA VAL A 7 -1.16 -6.04 -13.28
C VAL A 7 -1.65 -4.80 -12.55
N LEU A 8 -1.42 -3.64 -13.14
CA LEU A 8 -1.79 -2.36 -12.54
C LEU A 8 -3.31 -2.22 -12.43
N ARG A 9 -3.76 -1.71 -11.27
CA ARG A 9 -5.14 -1.24 -11.10
C ARG A 9 -5.40 -0.08 -12.08
N PRO A 10 -6.58 -0.01 -12.75
CA PRO A 10 -6.91 1.12 -13.62
C PRO A 10 -6.74 2.47 -12.90
N GLY A 11 -6.00 3.39 -13.53
CA GLY A 11 -5.71 4.72 -12.98
C GLY A 11 -4.54 4.79 -11.99
N ALA A 12 -3.95 3.65 -11.61
CA ALA A 12 -2.75 3.61 -10.78
C ALA A 12 -1.47 3.65 -11.64
N ILE A 13 -0.44 4.34 -11.14
CA ILE A 13 0.93 4.27 -11.69
C ILE A 13 1.73 3.14 -11.05
N ILE A 14 1.40 2.78 -9.80
CA ILE A 14 1.89 1.61 -9.09
C ILE A 14 0.84 1.20 -8.06
N SER A 15 0.67 -0.10 -7.87
CA SER A 15 -0.27 -0.66 -6.88
C SER A 15 0.28 -1.93 -6.26
N GLY A 16 -0.36 -2.37 -5.19
CA GLY A 16 0.03 -3.60 -4.52
C GLY A 16 -0.84 -3.95 -3.32
N LYS A 17 -0.36 -4.91 -2.53
CA LYS A 17 -0.96 -5.29 -1.25
C LYS A 17 -0.06 -4.99 -0.08
N ALA A 18 -0.66 -4.57 1.03
CA ALA A 18 -0.04 -4.39 2.33
C ALA A 18 -0.65 -5.39 3.32
N ASP A 19 0.22 -6.08 4.05
CA ASP A 19 -0.12 -6.92 5.20
C ASP A 19 0.36 -6.23 6.47
N PHE A 20 -0.59 -5.83 7.31
CA PHE A 20 -0.38 -5.16 8.58
C PHE A 20 -0.26 -6.14 9.77
N GLY A 21 -0.37 -7.45 9.53
CA GLY A 21 -0.37 -8.50 10.53
C GLY A 21 -1.78 -8.84 11.04
N GLY A 22 -1.93 -10.01 11.68
CA GLY A 22 -3.20 -10.41 12.31
C GLY A 22 -4.38 -10.59 11.33
N GLY A 23 -4.10 -10.80 10.04
CA GLY A 23 -5.13 -10.89 8.99
C GLY A 23 -5.58 -9.54 8.42
N GLN A 24 -5.01 -8.43 8.91
CA GLN A 24 -5.33 -7.08 8.45
C GLN A 24 -4.56 -6.79 7.16
N VAL A 25 -5.25 -6.92 6.03
CA VAL A 25 -4.67 -6.70 4.70
C VAL A 25 -5.39 -5.59 3.96
N ALA A 26 -4.66 -4.85 3.14
CA ALA A 26 -5.21 -3.79 2.30
C ALA A 26 -4.57 -3.75 0.92
N SER A 27 -5.33 -3.32 -0.08
CA SER A 27 -4.78 -2.90 -1.37
C SER A 27 -4.33 -1.45 -1.27
N TRP A 28 -3.21 -1.10 -1.89
CA TRP A 28 -2.71 0.27 -1.96
C TRP A 28 -2.38 0.65 -3.41
N TRP A 29 -2.44 1.94 -3.73
CA TRP A 29 -2.04 2.44 -5.04
C TRP A 29 -1.64 3.91 -4.99
N LEU A 30 -0.75 4.30 -5.90
CA LEU A 30 -0.53 5.70 -6.25
C LEU A 30 -1.24 6.00 -7.56
N ASP A 31 -2.03 7.07 -7.60
CA ASP A 31 -2.60 7.58 -8.84
C ASP A 31 -1.63 8.50 -9.59
N GLN A 32 -2.03 8.94 -10.79
CA GLN A 32 -1.23 9.85 -11.62
C GLN A 32 -0.95 11.22 -10.99
N MET A 33 -1.70 11.60 -9.95
CA MET A 33 -1.48 12.84 -9.19
C MET A 33 -0.56 12.61 -7.98
N GLY A 34 -0.02 11.39 -7.81
CA GLY A 34 0.81 11.01 -6.66
C GLY A 34 0.02 10.82 -5.37
N ARG A 35 -1.32 10.69 -5.45
CA ARG A 35 -2.14 10.46 -4.25
C ARG A 35 -2.15 8.99 -3.89
N LEU A 36 -1.90 8.71 -2.61
CA LEU A 36 -1.97 7.37 -2.05
C LEU A 36 -3.42 7.01 -1.71
N GLY A 37 -3.91 5.93 -2.30
CA GLY A 37 -5.11 5.24 -1.89
C GLY A 37 -4.80 3.97 -1.09
N LEU A 38 -5.69 3.65 -0.15
CA LEU A 38 -5.65 2.43 0.65
C LEU A 38 -7.08 1.89 0.78
N ASP A 39 -7.24 0.58 0.57
CA ASP A 39 -8.52 -0.12 0.58
C ASP A 39 -8.35 -1.42 1.38
N ALA A 40 -8.74 -1.35 2.66
CA ALA A 40 -8.63 -2.47 3.60
C ALA A 40 -9.80 -3.44 3.41
N SER A 41 -9.52 -4.75 3.49
CA SER A 41 -10.57 -5.77 3.41
C SER A 41 -11.57 -5.65 4.57
N ASP A 42 -11.12 -5.13 5.71
CA ASP A 42 -11.94 -4.79 6.86
C ASP A 42 -12.17 -3.26 6.88
N PRO A 43 -13.41 -2.78 6.69
CA PRO A 43 -13.71 -1.35 6.64
C PRO A 43 -13.55 -0.64 8.00
N ASP A 44 -13.60 -1.40 9.10
CA ASP A 44 -13.42 -0.87 10.46
C ASP A 44 -11.95 -0.89 10.89
N PHE A 45 -11.08 -1.55 10.12
CA PHE A 45 -9.66 -1.57 10.41
C PHE A 45 -9.07 -0.15 10.40
N ARG A 46 -8.41 0.19 11.50
CA ARG A 46 -7.58 1.37 11.64
C ARG A 46 -6.19 0.92 12.05
N PRO A 47 -5.15 1.11 11.22
CA PRO A 47 -3.80 0.74 11.62
C PRO A 47 -3.38 1.55 12.84
N SER A 48 -2.65 0.90 13.76
CA SER A 48 -1.96 1.60 14.83
C SER A 48 -0.92 2.57 14.27
N GLU A 49 -0.43 3.49 15.10
CA GLU A 49 0.64 4.40 14.69
C GLU A 49 1.88 3.65 14.20
N GLU A 50 2.29 2.59 14.92
CA GLU A 50 3.42 1.74 14.55
C GLU A 50 3.20 1.05 13.20
N GLN A 51 2.00 0.49 12.98
CA GLN A 51 1.61 -0.14 11.72
C GLN A 51 1.64 0.87 10.56
N ALA A 52 1.16 2.09 10.78
CA ALA A 52 1.18 3.15 9.78
C ALA A 52 2.60 3.60 9.43
N GLN A 53 3.47 3.79 10.43
CA GLN A 53 4.88 4.14 10.23
C GLN A 53 5.66 3.05 9.48
N ALA A 54 5.42 1.78 9.86
CA ALA A 54 6.01 0.62 9.17
C ALA A 54 5.56 0.55 7.71
N PHE A 55 4.26 0.75 7.45
CA PHE A 55 3.71 0.81 6.10
C PHE A 55 4.35 1.93 5.27
N GLN A 56 4.46 3.15 5.81
CA GLN A 56 5.07 4.27 5.10
C GLN A 56 6.55 4.02 4.77
N THR A 57 7.27 3.39 5.70
CA THR A 57 8.70 3.07 5.53
C THR A 57 8.91 2.04 4.43
N GLU A 58 8.13 0.97 4.45
CA GLU A 58 8.20 -0.07 3.44
C GLU A 58 7.68 0.40 2.08
N LEU A 59 6.66 1.27 2.06
CA LEU A 59 6.16 1.88 0.82
C LEU A 59 7.26 2.68 0.13
N ARG A 60 7.99 3.54 0.85
CA ARG A 60 9.12 4.28 0.27
C ARG A 60 10.18 3.36 -0.33
N ARG A 61 10.53 2.26 0.35
CA ARG A 61 11.48 1.27 -0.15
C ARG A 61 11.01 0.65 -1.46
N VAL A 62 9.75 0.20 -1.51
CA VAL A 62 9.16 -0.42 -2.70
C VAL A 62 9.10 0.55 -3.89
N LEU A 63 8.76 1.81 -3.64
CA LEU A 63 8.73 2.85 -4.68
C LEU A 63 10.13 3.07 -5.28
N GLN A 64 11.15 3.22 -4.43
CA GLN A 64 12.54 3.39 -4.86
C GLN A 64 13.03 2.19 -5.69
N GLU A 65 12.72 0.96 -5.26
CA GLU A 65 13.08 -0.26 -5.99
C GLU A 65 12.35 -0.38 -7.33
N SER A 66 11.18 0.23 -7.45
CA SER A 66 10.37 0.26 -8.66
C SER A 66 10.69 1.45 -9.58
N GLY A 67 11.62 2.32 -9.19
CA GLY A 67 12.06 3.48 -9.98
C GLY A 67 11.19 4.73 -9.84
N PHE A 68 10.44 4.87 -8.74
CA PHE A 68 9.65 6.05 -8.39
C PHE A 68 10.31 6.92 -7.32
#